data_AF-A0A7K6RL47-F1
#
_entry.id   AF-A0A7K6RL47-F1
#
_cell.length_a   1.000
_cell.length_b   1.000
_cell.length_c   1.000
_cell.angle_alpha   90.00
_cell.angle_beta   90.00
_cell.angle_gamma   90.00
#
_symmetry.space_group_name_H-M   'P 1'
#
loop_
_entity.id
_entity.type
_entity.pdbx_description
1 polymer ?
#
loop_
_entity_poly.entity_id
_entity_poly.type
_entity_poly.pdbx_seq_one_letter_code
_entity_poly.pdbx_strand_id
1 'polypeptide(L)'
;RDLTVRCERDLGPIILIRLHKWQLFLEDAWFCKDVRVTAPDGTLYRFPCYQWLEGVTTVEVRDGSGKKAADDELEILKEHRRRELKARQEAYQWKSFAEGWPRCLNVDSIFELDSNVKFSCVRATNFTGVLIFQEASLLLSGFLLRPTSWKSLDEMRSIFSRTQGREIGGCLLCPLPHH
;
A
#
# COMPACT_ATOMS: atom_id res chain seq x y z
N ARG A 1 -22.68 5.05 1.42
CA ARG A 1 -23.51 6.27 1.37
C ARG A 1 -23.55 6.64 -0.08
N ASP A 2 -24.74 6.74 -0.64
CA ASP A 2 -24.91 6.91 -2.07
C ASP A 2 -25.39 8.34 -2.30
N LEU A 3 -24.85 9.00 -3.32
CA LEU A 3 -25.11 10.39 -3.62
C LEU A 3 -25.72 10.47 -5.02
N THR A 4 -26.86 11.12 -5.14
CA THR A 4 -27.49 11.40 -6.43
C THR A 4 -26.99 12.73 -6.96
N VAL A 5 -26.30 12.70 -8.10
CA VAL A 5 -25.80 13.89 -8.78
C VAL A 5 -26.66 14.15 -10.01
N ARG A 6 -27.13 15.39 -10.18
CA ARG A 6 -27.86 15.81 -11.38
C ARG A 6 -26.91 16.48 -12.35
N CYS A 7 -26.95 16.08 -13.60
CA CYS A 7 -26.20 16.70 -14.69
C CYS A 7 -27.15 17.56 -15.53
N GLU A 8 -26.71 18.75 -15.94
CA GLU A 8 -27.51 19.64 -16.79
C GLU A 8 -27.61 19.14 -18.24
N ARG A 9 -26.67 18.27 -18.64
CA ARG A 9 -26.54 17.74 -20.00
C ARG A 9 -26.17 16.28 -19.94
N ASP A 10 -26.49 15.56 -21.02
CA ASP A 10 -25.97 14.22 -21.23
C ASP A 10 -24.45 14.27 -21.43
N LEU A 11 -23.73 13.49 -20.63
CA LEU A 11 -22.27 13.40 -20.66
C LEU A 11 -21.80 12.28 -21.60
N GLY A 12 -22.72 11.44 -22.10
CA GLY A 12 -22.38 10.22 -22.82
C GLY A 12 -21.69 9.19 -21.92
N PRO A 13 -20.90 8.27 -22.50
CA PRO A 13 -20.14 7.28 -21.74
C PRO A 13 -19.15 7.93 -20.77
N ILE A 14 -19.24 7.57 -19.49
CA ILE A 14 -18.35 8.11 -18.46
C ILE A 14 -17.00 7.38 -18.53
N ILE A 15 -15.95 8.13 -18.87
CA ILE A 15 -14.60 7.57 -19.10
C ILE A 15 -13.61 7.83 -17.95
N LEU A 16 -13.80 8.93 -17.22
CA LEU A 16 -12.94 9.38 -16.12
C LEU A 16 -13.82 9.97 -15.01
N ILE A 17 -13.39 9.77 -13.77
CA ILE A 17 -13.93 10.45 -12.60
C ILE A 17 -12.81 11.24 -11.94
N ARG A 18 -13.09 12.51 -11.63
CA ARG A 18 -12.17 13.38 -10.91
C ARG A 18 -12.66 13.57 -9.48
N LEU A 19 -11.84 13.12 -8.53
CA LEU A 19 -12.08 13.27 -7.10
C LEU A 19 -11.27 14.45 -6.59
N HIS A 20 -11.96 15.43 -6.03
CA HIS A 20 -11.35 16.56 -5.36
C HIS A 20 -11.51 16.42 -3.86
N LYS A 21 -10.38 16.39 -3.15
CA LYS A 21 -10.34 16.42 -1.69
C LYS A 21 -9.86 17.79 -1.25
N TRP A 22 -10.69 18.47 -0.49
CA TRP A 22 -10.33 19.68 0.25
C TRP A 22 -10.06 19.34 1.70
N GLN A 23 -9.16 20.09 2.33
CA GLN A 23 -8.84 19.95 3.74
C GLN A 23 -9.77 20.87 4.55
N LEU A 24 -10.47 20.30 5.54
CA LEU A 24 -11.34 21.03 6.46
C LEU A 24 -10.74 20.96 7.86
N PHE A 25 -10.05 22.03 8.31
CA PHE A 25 -9.46 22.31 9.63
C PHE A 25 -8.54 21.25 10.28
N LEU A 26 -8.85 19.95 10.17
CA LEU A 26 -8.03 18.82 10.56
C LEU A 26 -7.61 18.04 9.31
N GLU A 27 -6.39 17.52 9.34
CA GLU A 27 -5.91 16.64 8.29
C GLU A 27 -6.55 15.26 8.46
N ASP A 28 -7.36 14.85 7.49
CA ASP A 28 -7.93 13.50 7.40
C ASP A 28 -7.43 12.86 6.12
N ALA A 29 -6.71 11.74 6.23
CA ALA A 29 -6.26 10.95 5.10
C ALA A 29 -7.39 10.01 4.67
N TRP A 30 -7.83 10.10 3.42
CA TRP A 30 -8.96 9.30 2.94
C TRP A 30 -8.51 8.20 1.99
N PHE A 31 -8.67 6.94 2.39
CA PHE A 31 -8.46 5.80 1.50
C PHE A 31 -9.68 5.58 0.61
N CYS A 32 -9.56 5.87 -0.68
CA CYS A 32 -10.60 5.63 -1.67
C CYS A 32 -10.40 4.25 -2.31
N LYS A 33 -11.33 3.33 -2.08
CA LYS A 33 -11.29 1.99 -2.70
C LYS A 33 -11.72 2.02 -4.16
N ASP A 34 -12.94 2.45 -4.40
CA ASP A 34 -13.56 2.54 -5.72
C ASP A 34 -14.65 3.61 -5.72
N VAL A 35 -14.95 4.12 -6.92
CA VAL A 35 -16.12 4.94 -7.20
C VAL A 35 -17.03 4.17 -8.14
N ARG A 36 -18.31 4.12 -7.82
CA ARG A 36 -19.34 3.46 -8.63
C ARG A 36 -20.36 4.50 -9.04
N VAL A 37 -20.67 4.53 -10.34
CA VAL A 37 -21.65 5.45 -10.92
C VAL A 37 -22.69 4.63 -11.65
N THR A 38 -23.94 4.76 -11.23
CA THR A 38 -25.09 4.17 -11.92
C THR A 38 -25.75 5.26 -12.74
N ALA A 39 -25.73 5.11 -14.07
CA ALA A 39 -26.39 6.04 -14.97
C ALA A 39 -27.93 5.84 -14.94
N PRO A 40 -28.72 6.84 -15.42
CA PRO A 40 -30.18 6.75 -15.41
C PRO A 40 -30.76 5.56 -16.19
N ASP A 41 -30.02 5.07 -17.18
CA ASP A 41 -30.35 3.88 -17.98
C ASP A 41 -30.05 2.55 -17.25
N GLY A 42 -29.50 2.61 -16.05
CA GLY A 42 -29.10 1.45 -15.24
C GLY A 42 -27.67 0.97 -15.50
N THR A 43 -26.93 1.59 -16.42
CA THR A 43 -25.53 1.23 -16.71
C THR A 43 -24.64 1.52 -15.50
N LEU A 44 -23.90 0.51 -15.04
CA LEU A 44 -22.98 0.62 -13.90
C LEU A 44 -21.54 0.80 -14.38
N TYR A 45 -20.96 1.95 -14.07
CA TYR A 45 -19.54 2.26 -14.29
C TYR A 45 -18.76 2.05 -12.98
N ARG A 46 -17.56 1.47 -13.09
CA ARG A 46 -16.70 1.17 -11.93
C ARG A 46 -15.32 1.78 -12.13
N PHE A 47 -14.92 2.64 -11.21
CA PHE A 47 -13.64 3.33 -11.22
C PHE A 47 -12.81 2.89 -10.01
N PRO A 48 -11.95 1.86 -10.14
CA PRO A 48 -11.06 1.45 -9.07
C PRO A 48 -10.06 2.56 -8.77
N CYS A 49 -9.86 2.89 -7.49
CA CYS A 49 -8.92 3.91 -7.04
C CYS A 49 -7.79 3.28 -6.22
N TYR A 50 -8.14 2.58 -5.13
CA TYR A 50 -7.21 1.92 -4.20
C TYR A 50 -6.03 2.80 -3.74
N GLN A 51 -6.30 4.08 -3.48
CA GLN A 51 -5.27 5.06 -3.14
C GLN A 51 -5.70 5.94 -1.95
N TRP A 52 -4.71 6.41 -1.20
CA TRP A 52 -4.81 7.44 -0.18
C TRP A 52 -4.84 8.83 -0.81
N LEU A 53 -5.84 9.62 -0.43
CA LEU A 53 -5.96 11.03 -0.77
C LEU A 53 -5.61 11.84 0.47
N GLU A 54 -4.44 12.48 0.45
CA GLU A 54 -3.88 13.26 1.55
C GLU A 54 -3.87 14.76 1.22
N GLY A 55 -3.96 15.60 2.26
CA GLY A 55 -4.04 17.05 2.09
C GLY A 55 -5.16 17.53 1.16
N VAL A 56 -4.87 18.61 0.43
CA VAL A 56 -5.67 19.11 -0.70
C VAL A 56 -5.16 18.45 -1.97
N THR A 57 -5.95 17.57 -2.57
CA THR A 57 -5.51 16.80 -3.73
C THR A 57 -6.63 16.59 -4.74
N THR A 58 -6.24 16.35 -5.99
CA THR A 58 -7.12 16.01 -7.10
C THR A 58 -6.62 14.74 -7.76
N VAL A 59 -7.47 13.71 -7.79
CA VAL A 59 -7.15 12.42 -8.42
C VAL A 59 -8.13 12.15 -9.55
N GLU A 60 -7.60 11.78 -10.72
CA GLU A 60 -8.39 11.33 -11.87
C GLU A 60 -8.29 9.81 -11.99
N VAL A 61 -9.40 9.11 -11.84
CA VAL A 61 -9.48 7.65 -11.97
C VAL A 61 -10.22 7.26 -13.24
N ARG A 62 -9.76 6.17 -13.87
CA ARG A 62 -10.30 5.63 -15.11
C ARG A 62 -11.22 4.45 -14.84
N ASP A 63 -12.10 4.15 -15.79
CA ASP A 63 -12.89 2.92 -15.79
C ASP A 63 -12.00 1.68 -15.56
N GLY A 64 -12.51 0.73 -14.80
CA GLY A 64 -11.78 -0.45 -14.34
C GLY A 64 -11.48 -1.50 -15.41
N SER A 65 -11.95 -1.31 -16.65
CA SER A 65 -11.57 -2.16 -17.78
C SER A 65 -10.07 -1.99 -18.07
N GLY A 66 -9.31 -3.09 -18.07
CA GLY A 66 -7.89 -3.06 -18.43
C GLY A 66 -7.69 -2.59 -19.88
N LYS A 67 -6.89 -1.54 -20.08
CA LYS A 67 -6.62 -0.95 -21.42
C LYS A 67 -5.13 -0.77 -21.67
N LYS A 68 -4.66 -1.22 -22.82
CA LYS A 68 -3.31 -0.94 -23.34
C LYS A 68 -3.26 0.46 -23.95
N ALA A 69 -2.06 0.99 -24.18
CA ALA A 69 -1.90 2.29 -24.82
C ALA A 69 -2.52 2.35 -26.23
N ALA A 70 -2.51 1.22 -26.94
CA ALA A 70 -3.15 1.10 -28.26
C ALA A 70 -4.69 1.12 -28.20
N ASP A 71 -5.28 0.81 -27.04
CA ASP A 71 -6.74 0.80 -26.86
C ASP A 71 -7.28 2.19 -26.47
N ASP A 72 -6.40 3.18 -26.28
CA ASP A 72 -6.77 4.55 -25.95
C ASP A 72 -7.08 5.30 -27.24
N GLU A 73 -8.35 5.32 -27.64
CA GLU A 73 -8.77 6.03 -28.85
C GLU A 73 -8.89 7.54 -28.63
N LEU A 74 -9.41 7.95 -27.46
CA LEU A 74 -9.65 9.35 -27.11
C LEU A 74 -8.37 10.03 -26.61
N GLU A 75 -8.08 11.22 -27.13
CA GLU A 75 -6.90 12.00 -26.72
C GLU A 75 -6.85 12.30 -25.22
N ILE A 76 -8.01 12.51 -24.58
CA ILE A 76 -8.09 12.72 -23.12
C ILE A 76 -7.55 11.51 -22.32
N LEU A 77 -7.75 10.29 -22.82
CA LEU A 77 -7.28 9.06 -22.18
C LEU A 77 -5.78 8.86 -22.41
N LYS A 78 -5.29 9.18 -23.61
CA LYS A 78 -3.85 9.17 -23.93
C LYS A 78 -3.09 10.16 -23.05
N GLU A 79 -3.60 11.38 -22.92
CA GLU A 79 -2.97 12.42 -22.11
C GLU A 79 -3.07 12.11 -20.62
N HIS A 80 -4.19 11.54 -20.14
CA HIS A 80 -4.28 11.03 -18.77
C HIS A 80 -3.18 9.99 -18.49
N ARG A 81 -3.02 8.97 -19.34
CA ARG A 81 -1.97 7.96 -19.20
C ARG A 81 -0.57 8.58 -19.22
N ARG A 82 -0.30 9.52 -20.12
CA ARG A 82 1.01 10.16 -20.25
C ARG A 82 1.36 10.97 -19.00
N ARG A 83 0.39 11.73 -18.46
CA ARG A 83 0.55 12.50 -17.22
C ARG A 83 0.78 11.57 -16.01
N GLU A 84 0.00 10.49 -15.89
CA GLU A 84 0.17 9.51 -14.82
C GLU A 84 1.56 8.86 -14.88
N LEU A 85 1.99 8.37 -16.04
CA LEU A 85 3.31 7.74 -16.20
C LEU A 85 4.44 8.70 -15.86
N LYS A 86 4.35 9.95 -16.31
CA LYS A 86 5.34 10.99 -15.99
C LYS A 86 5.43 11.22 -14.48
N ALA A 87 4.29 11.44 -13.82
CA ALA A 87 4.25 11.66 -12.37
C ALA A 87 4.81 10.45 -11.60
N ARG A 88 4.51 9.22 -12.04
CA ARG A 88 5.06 8.01 -11.42
C ARG A 88 6.57 7.86 -11.63
N GLN A 89 7.09 8.19 -12.80
CA GLN A 89 8.53 8.16 -13.05
C GLN A 89 9.29 9.19 -12.20
N GLU A 90 8.67 10.35 -11.97
CA GLU A 90 9.23 11.39 -11.10
C GLU A 90 9.19 10.98 -9.62
N ALA A 91 8.10 10.35 -9.17
CA ALA A 91 7.93 9.90 -7.78
C ALA A 91 8.74 8.63 -7.44
N TYR A 92 8.90 7.70 -8.38
CA TYR A 92 9.54 6.40 -8.17
C TYR A 92 10.83 6.29 -9.00
N GLN A 93 11.91 6.86 -8.46
CA GLN A 93 13.22 6.86 -9.10
C GLN A 93 14.09 5.68 -8.62
N TRP A 94 15.11 5.34 -9.40
CA TRP A 94 16.05 4.27 -9.08
C TRP A 94 17.38 4.82 -8.57
N LYS A 95 17.95 4.20 -7.54
CA LYS A 95 19.34 4.42 -7.09
C LYS A 95 20.14 3.11 -7.10
N SER A 96 21.46 3.23 -7.13
CA SER A 96 22.36 2.10 -6.94
C SER A 96 22.61 1.92 -5.45
N PHE A 97 22.33 0.73 -4.91
CA PHE A 97 22.62 0.43 -3.51
C PHE A 97 24.12 0.15 -3.29
N ALA A 98 24.69 -0.72 -4.13
CA ALA A 98 26.10 -1.07 -4.15
C ALA A 98 26.51 -1.48 -5.56
N GLU A 99 27.81 -1.46 -5.85
CA GLU A 99 28.34 -1.88 -7.15
C GLU A 99 28.02 -3.36 -7.43
N GLY A 100 27.54 -3.67 -8.64
CA GLY A 100 27.14 -5.02 -9.05
C GLY A 100 25.76 -5.47 -8.56
N TRP A 101 25.08 -4.70 -7.70
CA TRP A 101 23.73 -5.04 -7.22
C TRP A 101 22.63 -4.49 -8.15
N PRO A 102 21.45 -5.14 -8.21
CA PRO A 102 20.28 -4.55 -8.83
C PRO A 102 19.96 -3.18 -8.22
N ARG A 103 19.51 -2.23 -9.05
CA ARG A 103 19.05 -0.93 -8.57
C ARG A 103 17.85 -1.10 -7.63
N CYS A 104 17.71 -0.18 -6.68
CA CYS A 104 16.60 -0.13 -5.74
C CYS A 104 15.90 1.23 -5.82
N LEU A 105 14.79 1.37 -5.09
CA LEU A 105 14.05 2.62 -5.02
C LEU A 105 14.91 3.73 -4.39
N ASN A 106 14.90 4.92 -4.99
CA ASN A 106 15.64 6.09 -4.54
C ASN A 106 14.97 6.75 -3.33
N VAL A 107 14.99 6.06 -2.19
CA VAL A 107 14.44 6.51 -0.92
C VAL A 107 15.40 6.11 0.20
N ASP A 108 15.65 7.01 1.14
CA ASP A 108 16.59 6.77 2.24
C ASP A 108 15.87 6.29 3.51
N SER A 109 14.58 6.63 3.65
CA SER A 109 13.77 6.26 4.81
C SER A 109 12.35 5.84 4.44
N ILE A 110 11.78 4.89 5.18
CA ILE A 110 10.39 4.46 5.00
C ILE A 110 9.37 5.60 5.21
N PHE A 111 9.76 6.68 5.91
CA PHE A 111 8.90 7.85 6.13
C PHE A 111 8.77 8.73 4.88
N GLU A 112 9.76 8.70 3.97
CA GLU A 112 9.76 9.45 2.71
C GLU A 112 8.89 8.78 1.62
N LEU A 113 8.50 7.52 1.83
CA LEU A 113 7.66 6.80 0.89
C LEU A 113 6.29 7.46 0.73
N ASP A 114 5.76 7.42 -0.49
CA ASP A 114 4.35 7.76 -0.74
C ASP A 114 3.43 6.83 0.08
N SER A 115 2.36 7.38 0.65
CA SER A 115 1.44 6.63 1.50
C SER A 115 0.75 5.46 0.80
N ASN A 116 0.66 5.47 -0.53
CA ASN A 116 0.14 4.35 -1.32
C ASN A 116 1.07 3.13 -1.36
N VAL A 117 2.35 3.30 -1.06
CA VAL A 117 3.33 2.20 -1.04
C VAL A 117 3.81 1.84 0.37
N LYS A 118 3.45 2.65 1.38
CA LYS A 118 3.72 2.34 2.79
C LYS A 118 2.89 1.15 3.27
N PHE A 119 3.39 0.47 4.30
CA PHE A 119 2.55 -0.44 5.06
C PHE A 119 1.37 0.32 5.68
N SER A 120 0.20 -0.32 5.72
CA SER A 120 -0.88 0.16 6.59
C SER A 120 -0.39 0.18 8.03
N CYS A 121 -0.93 1.10 8.85
CA CYS A 121 -0.57 1.22 10.26
C CYS A 121 -0.63 -0.14 10.99
N VAL A 122 -1.66 -0.94 10.71
CA VAL A 122 -1.83 -2.30 11.27
C VAL A 122 -0.69 -3.24 10.88
N ARG A 123 -0.24 -3.21 9.62
CA ARG A 123 0.87 -4.06 9.18
C ARG A 123 2.19 -3.60 9.78
N ALA A 124 2.40 -2.29 9.87
CA ALA A 124 3.60 -1.73 10.49
C ALA A 124 3.68 -2.09 11.98
N THR A 125 2.59 -1.93 12.74
CA THR A 125 2.55 -2.28 14.16
C THR A 125 2.72 -3.79 14.38
N ASN A 126 2.09 -4.63 13.56
CA ASN A 126 2.27 -6.08 13.64
C ASN A 126 3.72 -6.48 13.37
N PHE A 127 4.34 -5.93 12.32
CA PHE A 127 5.72 -6.25 11.97
C PHE A 127 6.70 -5.81 13.07
N THR A 128 6.58 -4.56 13.55
CA THR A 128 7.42 -4.05 14.64
C THR A 128 7.19 -4.83 15.93
N GLY A 129 5.94 -5.19 16.24
CA GLY A 129 5.62 -6.02 17.41
C GLY A 129 6.27 -7.41 17.34
N VAL A 130 6.26 -8.05 16.16
CA VAL A 130 6.95 -9.33 15.93
C VAL A 130 8.45 -9.18 16.14
N LEU A 131 9.07 -8.13 15.59
CA LEU A 131 10.50 -7.89 15.76
C LEU A 131 10.89 -7.64 17.23
N ILE A 132 10.16 -6.76 17.94
CA ILE A 132 10.40 -6.50 19.36
C ILE A 132 10.26 -7.78 20.18
N PHE A 133 9.23 -8.58 19.91
CA PHE A 133 9.03 -9.85 20.60
C PHE A 133 10.18 -10.83 20.34
N GLN A 134 10.65 -10.94 19.09
CA GLN A 134 11.79 -11.77 18.71
C GLN A 134 13.08 -11.29 19.39
N GLU A 135 13.38 -10.00 19.35
CA GLU A 135 14.55 -9.42 20.02
C GLU A 135 14.49 -9.62 21.54
N ALA A 136 13.33 -9.38 22.17
CA ALA A 136 13.13 -9.64 23.59
C ALA A 136 13.31 -11.12 23.92
N SER A 137 12.82 -12.03 23.08
CA SER A 137 13.02 -13.47 23.23
C SER A 137 14.50 -13.84 23.14
N LEU A 138 15.25 -13.26 22.19
CA LEU A 138 16.70 -13.46 22.03
C LEU A 138 17.51 -12.86 23.20
N LEU A 139 17.10 -11.69 23.71
CA LEU A 139 17.69 -11.08 24.90
C LEU A 139 17.44 -11.95 26.14
N LEU A 140 16.19 -12.36 26.39
CA LEU A 140 15.79 -13.18 27.55
C LEU A 140 16.37 -14.60 27.52
N SER A 141 16.58 -15.16 26.33
CA SER A 141 17.30 -16.43 26.17
C SER A 141 18.82 -16.29 26.34
N GLY A 142 19.34 -15.07 26.45
CA GLY A 142 20.74 -14.79 26.73
C GLY A 142 21.66 -14.83 25.50
N PHE A 143 21.09 -14.77 24.29
CA PHE A 143 21.86 -14.72 23.04
C PHE A 143 22.54 -13.36 22.82
N LEU A 144 21.83 -12.26 23.06
CA LEU A 144 22.29 -10.91 22.68
C LEU A 144 23.13 -10.21 23.76
N LEU A 145 23.09 -10.68 25.02
CA LEU A 145 23.80 -10.06 26.15
C LEU A 145 25.15 -10.73 26.47
N ARG A 146 25.62 -11.65 25.63
CA ARG A 146 26.79 -12.48 25.94
C ARG A 146 28.05 -12.01 25.20
N PRO A 147 29.06 -11.50 25.91
CA PRO A 147 30.31 -11.04 25.29
C PRO A 147 31.31 -12.16 24.98
N THR A 148 31.05 -13.41 25.36
CA THR A 148 32.00 -14.53 25.25
C THR A 148 31.47 -15.66 24.36
N SER A 149 32.39 -16.42 23.75
CA SER A 149 32.07 -17.58 22.93
C SER A 149 31.46 -18.73 23.73
N TRP A 150 30.71 -19.59 23.03
CA TRP A 150 30.15 -20.81 23.57
C TRP A 150 31.25 -21.72 24.11
N LYS A 151 31.10 -22.20 25.35
CA LYS A 151 32.09 -23.09 25.98
C LYS A 151 31.96 -24.53 25.47
N SER A 152 30.80 -24.90 24.94
CA SER A 152 30.56 -26.20 24.31
C SER A 152 29.32 -26.16 23.39
N LEU A 153 29.18 -27.18 22.54
CA LEU A 153 27.98 -27.38 21.72
C LEU A 153 26.73 -27.69 22.56
N ASP A 154 26.88 -28.26 23.76
CA ASP A 154 25.77 -28.54 24.67
C ASP A 154 25.19 -27.26 25.28
N GLU A 155 26.05 -26.27 25.55
CA GLU A 155 25.61 -24.95 26.00
C GLU A 155 24.79 -24.25 24.90
N MET A 156 25.21 -24.35 23.64
CA MET A 156 24.45 -23.86 22.49
C MET A 156 23.09 -24.56 22.39
N ARG A 157 23.07 -25.91 22.45
CA ARG A 157 21.84 -26.71 22.36
C ARG A 157 20.84 -26.38 23.47
N SER A 158 21.31 -26.12 24.70
CA SER A 158 20.48 -25.73 25.85
C SER A 158 19.74 -24.40 25.65
N ILE A 159 20.29 -23.47 24.88
CA ILE A 159 19.62 -22.20 24.60
C ILE A 159 18.64 -22.35 23.44
N PHE A 160 19.01 -23.08 22.38
CA PHE A 160 18.09 -23.35 21.26
C PHE A 160 16.91 -24.25 21.65
N SER A 161 17.08 -25.17 22.61
CA SER A 161 15.95 -25.98 23.11
C SER A 161 14.93 -25.15 23.90
N ARG A 162 15.31 -23.99 24.45
CA ARG A 162 14.38 -23.06 25.13
C ARG A 162 13.53 -22.25 24.14
N THR A 163 14.00 -22.10 22.90
CA THR A 163 13.26 -21.41 21.83
C THR A 163 12.50 -22.40 20.93
N GLN A 164 12.94 -23.65 20.85
CA GLN A 164 12.28 -24.73 20.09
C GLN A 164 11.24 -25.45 20.97
N GLY A 165 10.07 -24.85 21.14
CA GLY A 165 9.00 -25.47 21.94
C GLY A 165 7.72 -24.67 22.15
N ARG A 166 7.46 -23.61 21.38
CA ARG A 166 6.13 -23.00 21.31
C ARG A 166 5.62 -23.12 19.89
N GLU A 167 4.84 -24.16 19.62
CA GLU A 167 3.88 -24.10 18.53
C GLU A 167 3.11 -22.78 18.66
N ILE A 168 3.25 -21.91 17.66
CA ILE A 168 2.41 -20.72 17.52
C ILE A 168 1.07 -21.20 16.96
N GLY A 169 0.34 -21.95 17.78
CA GLY A 169 -1.06 -22.28 17.57
C GLY A 169 -1.91 -21.16 18.16
N GLY A 170 -2.42 -20.26 17.30
CA GLY A 170 -3.63 -19.49 17.60
C GLY A 170 -3.51 -17.96 17.48
N CYS A 171 -4.23 -17.44 16.48
CA CYS A 171 -4.75 -16.06 16.34
C CYS A 171 -3.69 -15.00 15.91
N LEU A 172 -3.66 -14.50 14.67
CA LEU A 172 -4.76 -13.90 13.91
C LEU A 172 -4.57 -14.14 12.40
N LEU A 173 -5.14 -15.23 11.88
CA LEU A 173 -5.68 -15.22 10.52
C LEU A 173 -7.01 -14.46 10.61
N CYS A 174 -7.06 -13.23 10.11
CA CYS A 174 -8.35 -12.60 9.81
C CYS A 174 -9.04 -13.48 8.75
N PRO A 175 -10.26 -13.98 8.99
CA PRO A 175 -11.01 -14.65 7.95
C PRO A 175 -11.37 -13.61 6.89
N LEU A 176 -10.94 -13.86 5.65
CA LEU A 176 -11.51 -13.21 4.47
C LEU A 176 -13.01 -13.52 4.44
N PRO A 177 -13.90 -12.54 4.20
CA PRO A 177 -15.29 -12.83 3.92
C PRO A 177 -15.37 -13.43 2.52
N HIS A 178 -15.65 -14.73 2.44
CA HIS A 178 -16.14 -15.34 1.22
C HIS A 178 -17.66 -15.19 1.14
N HIS A 179 -18.13 -14.99 -0.10
CA HIS A 179 -19.52 -14.97 -0.53
C HIS A 179 -20.34 -16.14 -0.02
#